data_AF-A0AAJ5QWB5-F1
#
_entry.id   AF-A0AAJ5QWB5-F1
#
_cell.length_a   1.000
_cell.length_b   1.000
_cell.length_c   1.000
_cell.angle_alpha   90.00
_cell.angle_beta   90.00
_cell.angle_gamma   90.00
#
_symmetry.space_group_name_H-M   'P 1'
#
loop_
_entity.id
_entity.type
_entity.pdbx_description
1 polymer ?
#
loop_
_entity_poly.entity_id
_entity_poly.type
_entity_poly.pdbx_seq_one_letter_code
_entity_poly.pdbx_strand_id
1 'polypeptide(L)'
;MQNDITELALIAKIKKQLENFDTLVLKEDEANALVEALEKAQSRDVIQSAKDYHFDQQADRIAELDAELEREREKSRRVMSRIAELESRTVTVKLPQAVSTGGQGYQEQVERILTAAGIKWEAE
;
A
#
# COMPACT_ATOMS: atom_id res chain seq x y z
N MET A 1 33.95 7.44 -12.80
CA MET A 1 34.54 6.57 -11.75
C MET A 1 36.06 6.67 -11.81
N GLN A 2 36.65 7.85 -11.54
CA GLN A 2 38.10 8.09 -11.73
C GLN A 2 38.77 8.71 -10.48
N ASN A 3 38.19 8.55 -9.28
CA ASN A 3 38.69 9.22 -8.07
C ASN A 3 39.32 8.27 -7.03
N ASP A 4 39.02 6.97 -7.08
CA ASP A 4 39.34 6.07 -5.95
C ASP A 4 40.85 5.78 -5.82
N ILE A 5 41.61 5.81 -6.92
CA ILE A 5 43.07 5.54 -6.90
C ILE A 5 43.85 6.74 -6.32
N THR A 6 43.36 7.97 -6.48
CA THR A 6 44.04 9.20 -6.04
C THR A 6 43.75 9.51 -4.58
N GLU A 7 42.49 9.34 -4.14
CA GLU A 7 42.06 9.59 -2.75
C GLU A 7 42.72 8.59 -1.77
N LEU A 8 42.80 7.31 -2.12
CA LEU A 8 43.46 6.29 -1.28
C LEU A 8 44.96 6.53 -1.12
N ALA A 9 45.64 6.99 -2.18
CA ALA A 9 47.06 7.34 -2.13
C ALA A 9 47.32 8.54 -1.21
N LEU A 10 46.46 9.56 -1.28
CA LEU A 10 46.51 10.71 -0.38
C LEU A 10 46.29 10.29 1.08
N ILE A 11 45.28 9.46 1.36
CA ILE A 11 45.01 8.94 2.71
C ILE A 11 46.21 8.15 3.27
N ALA A 12 46.86 7.32 2.45
CA ALA A 12 48.05 6.58 2.87
C ALA A 12 49.21 7.52 3.23
N LYS A 13 49.40 8.58 2.45
CA LYS A 13 50.42 9.62 2.73
C LYS A 13 50.12 10.35 4.05
N ILE A 14 48.86 10.72 4.27
CA ILE A 14 48.39 11.38 5.50
C ILE A 14 48.64 10.50 6.72
N LYS A 15 48.23 9.23 6.67
CA LYS A 15 48.45 8.26 7.76
C LYS A 15 49.93 8.12 8.11
N LYS A 16 50.79 7.99 7.09
CA LYS A 16 52.24 7.86 7.30
C LYS A 16 52.89 9.09 7.93
N GLN A 17 52.39 10.29 7.64
CA GLN A 17 52.83 11.51 8.33
C GLN A 17 52.39 11.49 9.80
N LEU A 18 51.12 11.18 10.07
CA LEU A 18 50.56 11.11 11.42
C LEU A 18 51.16 10.00 12.30
N GLU A 19 51.78 8.98 11.70
CA GLU A 19 52.54 7.96 12.44
C GLU A 19 53.82 8.51 13.10
N ASN A 20 54.41 9.57 12.54
CA ASN A 20 55.73 10.07 12.94
C ASN A 20 55.74 11.57 13.31
N PHE A 21 54.68 12.31 12.96
CA PHE A 21 54.58 13.75 13.11
C PHE A 21 53.15 14.16 13.52
N ASP A 22 53.03 15.08 14.48
CA ASP A 22 51.74 15.64 14.90
C ASP A 22 51.15 16.63 13.90
N THR A 23 51.96 17.07 12.93
CA THR A 23 51.57 18.07 11.93
C THR A 23 51.51 17.46 10.53
N LEU A 24 50.45 17.79 9.81
CA LEU A 24 50.25 17.36 8.43
C LEU A 24 50.78 18.42 7.46
N VAL A 25 51.56 17.99 6.46
CA VAL A 25 52.05 18.87 5.39
C VAL A 25 51.50 18.38 4.06
N LEU A 26 50.57 19.15 3.50
CA LEU A 26 49.94 18.90 2.22
C LEU A 26 50.32 19.98 1.21
N LYS A 27 50.42 19.58 -0.06
CA LYS A 27 50.40 20.54 -1.17
C LYS A 27 48.98 21.09 -1.35
N GLU A 28 48.86 22.20 -2.06
CA GLU A 28 47.57 22.87 -2.27
C GLU A 28 46.55 21.98 -2.99
N ASP A 29 46.97 21.23 -4.01
CA ASP A 29 46.15 20.25 -4.72
C ASP A 29 45.68 19.10 -3.81
N GLU A 30 46.58 18.61 -2.95
CA GLU A 30 46.28 17.59 -1.95
C GLU A 30 45.30 18.09 -0.87
N ALA A 31 45.48 19.34 -0.42
CA ALA A 31 44.58 19.98 0.53
C ALA A 31 43.18 20.19 -0.07
N ASN A 32 43.09 20.68 -1.30
CA ASN A 32 41.82 20.87 -1.99
C ASN A 32 41.07 19.54 -2.22
N ALA A 33 41.80 18.49 -2.62
CA ALA A 33 41.21 17.16 -2.78
C ALA A 33 40.68 16.60 -1.46
N LEU A 34 41.39 16.82 -0.34
CA LEU A 34 40.93 16.39 0.98
C LEU A 34 39.67 17.15 1.41
N VAL A 35 39.62 18.47 1.20
CA VAL A 35 38.44 19.29 1.53
C VAL A 35 37.22 18.84 0.73
N GLU A 36 37.36 18.65 -0.58
CA GLU A 36 36.25 18.18 -1.44
C GLU A 36 35.73 16.80 -0.99
N ALA A 37 36.63 15.87 -0.67
CA ALA A 37 36.27 14.54 -0.19
C ALA A 37 35.50 14.60 1.15
N LEU A 38 35.94 15.47 2.07
CA LEU A 38 35.30 15.66 3.37
C LEU A 38 33.92 16.34 3.24
N GLU A 39 33.79 17.38 2.42
CA GLU A 39 32.51 18.06 2.15
C GLU A 39 31.50 17.11 1.51
N LYS A 40 31.96 16.26 0.58
CA LYS A 40 31.14 15.23 -0.05
C LYS A 40 30.71 14.14 0.92
N ALA A 41 31.60 13.70 1.82
CA ALA A 41 31.27 12.74 2.87
C ALA A 41 30.23 13.32 3.84
N GLN A 42 30.45 14.55 4.32
CA GLN A 42 29.51 15.23 5.21
C GLN A 42 28.14 15.44 4.55
N SER A 43 28.12 15.83 3.28
CA SER A 43 26.87 16.00 2.52
C SER A 43 26.11 14.68 2.37
N ARG A 44 26.82 13.56 2.16
CA ARG A 44 26.22 12.22 2.08
C ARG A 44 25.55 11.82 3.39
N ASP A 45 26.18 12.08 4.54
CA ASP A 45 25.63 11.74 5.86
C ASP A 45 24.32 12.50 6.14
N VAL A 46 24.28 13.80 5.82
CA VAL A 46 23.05 14.60 5.97
C VAL A 46 21.93 14.06 5.08
N ILE A 47 22.22 13.78 3.81
CA ILE A 47 21.23 13.24 2.86
C ILE A 47 20.75 11.85 3.30
N GLN A 48 21.65 11.01 3.83
CA GLN A 48 21.29 9.68 4.30
C GLN A 48 20.38 9.77 5.52
N SER A 49 20.70 10.62 6.50
CA SER A 49 19.85 10.82 7.68
C SER A 49 18.44 11.29 7.32
N ALA A 50 18.31 12.17 6.31
CA ALA A 50 17.01 12.62 5.82
C ALA A 50 16.23 11.48 5.16
N LYS A 51 16.90 10.63 4.38
CA LYS A 51 16.27 9.46 3.75
C LYS A 51 15.80 8.46 4.80
N ASP A 52 16.61 8.16 5.80
CA ASP A 52 16.27 7.22 6.87
C ASP A 52 15.02 7.71 7.62
N TYR A 53 14.96 9.01 7.95
CA TYR A 53 13.77 9.62 8.52
C TYR A 53 12.52 9.49 7.62
N HIS A 54 12.68 9.68 6.30
CA HIS A 54 11.58 9.50 5.35
C HIS A 54 11.13 8.04 5.23
N PHE A 55 12.04 7.08 5.32
CA PHE A 55 11.70 5.65 5.30
C PHE A 55 10.92 5.25 6.54
N ASP A 56 11.33 5.72 7.73
CA ASP A 56 10.61 5.46 8.98
C ASP A 56 9.18 6.01 8.91
N GLN A 57 9.03 7.25 8.43
CA GLN A 57 7.70 7.85 8.24
C GLN A 57 6.84 7.07 7.23
N GLN A 58 7.44 6.54 6.16
CA GLN A 58 6.73 5.69 5.20
C GLN A 58 6.31 4.36 5.82
N ALA A 59 7.16 3.74 6.65
CA ALA A 59 6.85 2.49 7.33
C ALA A 59 5.65 2.67 8.28
N ASP A 60 5.63 3.75 9.06
CA ASP A 60 4.51 4.08 9.94
C ASP A 60 3.20 4.28 9.16
N ARG A 61 3.28 5.00 8.03
CA ARG A 61 2.12 5.25 7.17
C ARG A 61 1.58 3.96 6.54
N ILE A 62 2.46 3.03 6.15
CA ILE A 62 2.05 1.73 5.61
C ILE A 62 1.31 0.93 6.69
N ALA A 63 1.85 0.88 7.91
CA ALA A 63 1.21 0.18 9.02
C ALA A 63 -0.19 0.74 9.35
N GLU A 64 -0.35 2.07 9.29
CA GLU A 64 -1.65 2.73 9.44
C GLU A 64 -2.65 2.30 8.35
N LEU A 65 -2.22 2.35 7.08
CA LEU A 65 -3.05 1.97 5.93
C LEU A 65 -3.44 0.50 5.95
N ASP A 66 -2.53 -0.39 6.34
CA ASP A 66 -2.82 -1.83 6.47
C ASP A 66 -3.88 -2.09 7.55
N ALA A 67 -3.79 -1.38 8.68
CA ALA A 67 -4.78 -1.48 9.74
C ALA A 67 -6.15 -0.93 9.30
N GLU A 68 -6.19 0.12 8.48
CA GLU A 68 -7.44 0.64 7.92
C GLU A 68 -8.04 -0.31 6.88
N LEU A 69 -7.21 -0.87 6.00
CA LEU A 69 -7.63 -1.86 5.01
C LEU A 69 -8.25 -3.10 5.66
N GLU A 70 -7.69 -3.59 6.76
CA GLU A 70 -8.24 -4.75 7.46
C GLU A 70 -9.59 -4.43 8.11
N ARG A 71 -9.77 -3.23 8.68
CA ARG A 71 -11.06 -2.78 9.20
C ARG A 71 -12.12 -2.71 8.09
N GLU A 72 -11.75 -2.23 6.91
CA GLU A 72 -12.69 -2.14 5.79
C GLU A 72 -13.06 -3.54 5.25
N ARG A 73 -12.09 -4.45 5.17
CA ARG A 73 -12.33 -5.86 4.83
C ARG A 73 -13.29 -6.54 5.80
N GLU A 74 -13.15 -6.28 7.10
CA GLU A 74 -14.08 -6.80 8.10
C GLU A 74 -15.51 -6.25 7.91
N LYS A 75 -15.66 -4.95 7.59
CA LYS A 75 -16.97 -4.38 7.25
C LYS A 75 -17.56 -5.06 6.02
N SER A 76 -16.79 -5.23 4.95
CA SER A 76 -17.25 -5.94 3.74
C SER A 76 -17.65 -7.38 4.04
N ARG A 77 -16.87 -8.11 4.85
CA ARG A 77 -17.22 -9.47 5.30
C ARG A 77 -18.56 -9.49 6.01
N ARG A 78 -18.79 -8.58 6.96
CA ARG A 78 -20.07 -8.46 7.67
C ARG A 78 -21.24 -8.19 6.74
N VAL A 79 -21.08 -7.27 5.80
CA VAL A 79 -22.12 -6.93 4.82
C VAL A 79 -22.43 -8.14 3.93
N MET A 80 -21.41 -8.81 3.40
CA MET A 80 -21.59 -10.00 2.57
C MET A 80 -22.29 -11.13 3.34
N SER A 81 -21.90 -11.39 4.60
CA SER A 81 -22.59 -12.38 5.44
C SER A 81 -24.06 -12.01 5.65
N ARG A 82 -24.36 -10.73 5.86
CA ARG A 82 -25.74 -10.28 6.04
C ARG A 82 -26.56 -10.41 4.75
N ILE A 83 -25.97 -10.12 3.60
CA ILE A 83 -26.62 -10.31 2.29
C ILE A 83 -26.93 -11.80 2.10
N ALA A 84 -25.97 -12.69 2.30
CA ALA A 84 -26.19 -14.13 2.17
C ALA A 84 -27.31 -14.65 3.10
N GLU A 85 -27.34 -14.20 4.35
CA GLU A 85 -28.43 -14.51 5.29
C GLU A 85 -29.78 -14.03 4.75
N LEU A 86 -29.88 -12.77 4.30
CA LEU A 86 -31.12 -12.22 3.76
C LEU A 86 -31.55 -12.92 2.47
N GLU A 87 -30.62 -13.27 1.59
CA GLU A 87 -30.88 -14.03 0.37
C GLU A 87 -31.41 -15.44 0.69
N SER A 88 -30.85 -16.12 1.69
CA SER A 88 -31.36 -17.42 2.15
C SER A 88 -32.77 -17.35 2.74
N ARG A 89 -33.15 -16.19 3.28
CA ARG A 89 -34.47 -15.93 3.88
C ARG A 89 -35.48 -15.39 2.89
N THR A 90 -35.11 -15.27 1.61
CA THR A 90 -36.07 -14.84 0.58
C THR A 90 -37.22 -15.85 0.51
N VAL A 91 -38.43 -15.35 0.75
CA VAL A 91 -39.66 -16.15 0.77
C VAL A 91 -40.10 -16.34 -0.68
N THR A 92 -40.16 -17.58 -1.15
CA THR A 92 -40.84 -17.94 -2.40
C THR A 92 -42.33 -18.06 -2.15
N VAL A 93 -43.14 -17.40 -2.97
CA VAL A 93 -44.60 -17.51 -2.92
C VAL A 93 -45.06 -18.58 -3.89
N LYS A 94 -45.88 -19.54 -3.42
CA LYS A 94 -46.53 -20.52 -4.29
C LYS A 94 -47.78 -19.91 -4.92
N LEU A 95 -47.86 -19.95 -6.25
CA LEU A 95 -49.03 -19.49 -6.98
C LEU A 95 -50.01 -20.64 -7.21
N PRO A 96 -51.28 -20.52 -6.79
CA PRO A 96 -52.28 -21.55 -7.03
C PRO A 96 -52.60 -21.67 -8.53
N GLN A 97 -52.84 -22.90 -9.00
CA GLN A 97 -53.19 -23.16 -10.40
C GLN A 97 -54.51 -22.46 -10.76
N ALA A 98 -54.55 -21.76 -11.90
CA ALA A 98 -55.74 -21.05 -12.36
C ALA A 98 -56.84 -22.04 -12.80
N VAL A 99 -57.78 -22.37 -11.90
CA VAL A 99 -58.84 -23.39 -12.15
C VAL A 99 -60.11 -22.81 -12.81
N SER A 100 -60.05 -21.68 -13.52
CA SER A 100 -61.27 -21.13 -14.13
C SER A 100 -61.07 -20.50 -15.50
N THR A 101 -61.98 -20.86 -16.41
CA THR A 101 -62.09 -20.44 -17.81
C THR A 101 -62.35 -18.94 -18.02
N GLY A 102 -62.51 -18.16 -16.94
CA GLY A 102 -62.59 -16.69 -16.97
C GLY A 102 -61.36 -15.94 -16.42
N GLY A 103 -60.30 -16.67 -16.02
CA GLY A 103 -59.12 -16.13 -15.35
C GLY A 103 -57.89 -15.90 -16.23
N GLN A 104 -58.04 -15.90 -17.56
CA GLN A 104 -56.93 -15.66 -18.49
C GLN A 104 -56.37 -14.24 -18.28
N GLY A 105 -55.16 -14.13 -17.75
CA GLY A 105 -54.43 -12.88 -17.50
C GLY A 105 -54.25 -12.49 -16.03
N TYR A 106 -55.03 -13.07 -15.09
CA TYR A 106 -54.83 -12.80 -13.66
C TYR A 106 -53.50 -13.38 -13.15
N GLN A 107 -53.16 -14.59 -13.58
CA GLN A 107 -51.90 -15.22 -13.20
C GLN A 107 -50.70 -14.42 -13.74
N GLU A 108 -50.71 -14.07 -15.04
CA GLU A 108 -49.67 -13.23 -15.67
C GLU A 108 -49.56 -11.83 -15.03
N GLN A 109 -50.67 -11.25 -14.56
CA GLN A 109 -50.64 -9.98 -13.83
C GLN A 109 -49.99 -10.14 -12.45
N VAL A 110 -50.31 -11.21 -11.72
CA VAL A 110 -49.72 -11.50 -10.41
C VAL A 110 -48.22 -11.80 -10.56
N GLU A 111 -47.82 -12.61 -11.54
CA GLU A 111 -46.42 -12.90 -11.84
C GLU A 111 -45.63 -11.63 -12.16
N ARG A 112 -46.20 -10.70 -12.94
CA ARG A 112 -45.59 -9.40 -13.22
C ARG A 112 -45.45 -8.53 -11.98
N ILE A 113 -46.46 -8.49 -11.10
CA ILE A 113 -46.41 -7.71 -9.86
C ILE A 113 -45.34 -8.28 -8.92
N LEU A 114 -45.28 -9.60 -8.76
CA LEU A 114 -44.26 -10.26 -7.93
C LEU A 114 -42.86 -10.04 -8.48
N THR A 115 -42.67 -10.18 -9.81
CA THR A 115 -41.39 -9.92 -10.47
C THR A 115 -40.98 -8.45 -10.36
N ALA A 116 -41.90 -7.51 -10.54
CA ALA A 116 -41.64 -6.08 -10.37
C ALA A 116 -41.30 -5.71 -8.91
N ALA A 117 -41.85 -6.45 -7.95
CA ALA A 117 -41.52 -6.34 -6.53
C ALA A 117 -40.24 -7.11 -6.14
N GLY A 118 -39.59 -7.83 -7.06
CA GLY A 118 -38.41 -8.65 -6.79
C GLY A 118 -38.69 -9.90 -5.94
N ILE A 119 -39.95 -10.32 -5.83
CA ILE A 119 -40.38 -11.50 -5.08
C ILE A 119 -40.29 -12.72 -5.99
N LYS A 120 -39.60 -13.76 -5.51
CA LYS A 120 -39.51 -15.06 -6.20
C LYS A 120 -40.82 -15.83 -6.00
N TRP A 121 -41.25 -16.56 -7.01
CA TRP A 121 -42.46 -17.39 -6.95
C TRP A 121 -42.24 -18.73 -7.65
N GLU A 122 -43.03 -19.73 -7.26
CA GLU A 122 -43.04 -21.07 -7.85
C GLU A 122 -44.48 -21.46 -8.18
N ALA A 123 -44.69 -22.22 -9.25
CA ALA A 123 -45.98 -22.83 -9.53
C ALA A 123 -46.26 -23.98 -8.54
N GLU A 124 -47.52 -24.17 -8.18
CA GLU A 124 -47.98 -25.25 -7.28
C GLU A 124 -48.01 -26.64 -7.94
#